data_AF-A0AAW0C5L8-F1
#
_entry.id   AF-A0AAW0C5L8-F1
#
_cell.length_a   1.000
_cell.length_b   1.000
_cell.length_c   1.000
_cell.angle_alpha   90.00
_cell.angle_beta   90.00
_cell.angle_gamma   90.00
#
_symmetry.space_group_name_H-M   'P 1'
#
loop_
_entity.id
_entity.type
_entity.pdbx_description
1 polymer ?
#
loop_
_entity_poly.entity_id
_entity_poly.type
_entity_poly.pdbx_seq_one_letter_code
_entity_poly.pdbx_strand_id
1 'polypeptide(L)'
;MKLRQDEAGHRFHILKYQLSTDEEHTANALDQIATARIATGYLRNPLANFATHPLDHTMDVTSSDNANDHTWHLTQSKDDQGPEEMVFTIQGIVCHCDLPPVVRQYGRSVSPKHLRQRVTLTGHDTPTFSDAIKGLERIIKLLHYSVRDYSPQPLTSFTNGYVSLEITNRYFTSKRFANEKDCLDFNNDVDPKGILSDMRGDSFVHTPDNVVEYYHRVVTEDGEQRFKKVPPSHIKIGDIVEVQLTISLYERCTGKGKESNMQYMTKVVLRSVTLLDARYSEENMNLYKASSTRPSLKRRIGHDEEETMEAQDRMKRMAIDPLRNT
;
A
#
# COMPACT_ATOMS: atom_id res chain seq x y z
N MET A 1 31.08 37.02 13.17
CA MET A 1 30.17 36.65 12.06
C MET A 1 30.67 35.47 11.21
N LYS A 2 31.98 35.15 11.16
CA LYS A 2 32.52 33.99 10.43
C LYS A 2 32.32 32.61 11.11
N LEU A 3 32.17 32.54 12.43
CA LEU A 3 32.01 31.26 13.17
C LEU A 3 30.64 30.57 13.03
N ARG A 4 29.61 31.23 12.47
CA ARG A 4 28.26 30.63 12.29
C ARG A 4 28.03 30.02 10.90
N GLN A 5 28.91 30.27 9.92
CA GLN A 5 28.77 29.70 8.57
C GLN A 5 29.40 28.30 8.47
N ASP A 6 30.44 28.01 9.26
CA ASP A 6 31.11 26.70 9.24
C ASP A 6 30.29 25.59 9.92
N GLU A 7 29.57 25.89 11.00
CA GLU A 7 28.68 24.92 11.68
C GLU A 7 27.48 24.50 10.82
N ALA A 8 26.96 25.41 9.99
CA ALA A 8 25.88 25.11 9.06
C ALA A 8 26.38 24.16 7.96
N GLY A 9 27.53 24.47 7.34
CA GLY A 9 28.15 23.62 6.32
C GLY A 9 28.50 22.21 6.83
N HIS A 10 28.98 22.10 8.08
CA HIS A 10 29.29 20.81 8.70
C HIS A 10 28.03 20.00 9.03
N ARG A 11 26.96 20.63 9.55
CA ARG A 11 25.66 19.98 9.78
C ARG A 11 25.01 19.50 8.49
N PHE A 12 25.07 20.28 7.41
CA PHE A 12 24.54 19.88 6.10
C PHE A 12 25.30 18.70 5.50
N HIS A 13 26.63 18.63 5.68
CA HIS A 13 27.42 17.48 5.23
C HIS A 13 27.12 16.21 6.03
N ILE A 14 26.98 16.32 7.36
CA ILE A 14 26.66 15.18 8.23
C ILE A 14 25.26 14.64 7.93
N LEU A 15 24.26 15.50 7.73
CA LEU A 15 22.89 15.09 7.39
C LEU A 15 22.81 14.43 6.02
N LYS A 16 23.52 14.93 5.01
CA LYS A 16 23.59 14.28 3.69
C LYS A 16 24.30 12.92 3.76
N TYR A 17 25.37 12.82 4.55
CA TYR A 17 26.10 11.58 4.71
C TYR A 17 25.28 10.52 5.47
N GLN A 18 24.54 10.93 6.51
CA GLN A 18 23.62 10.06 7.24
C GLN A 18 22.46 9.57 6.37
N LEU A 19 21.84 10.46 5.58
CA LEU A 19 20.80 10.08 4.61
C LEU A 19 21.33 9.12 3.54
N SER A 20 22.55 9.35 3.01
CA SER A 20 23.13 8.44 2.01
C SER A 20 23.52 7.07 2.60
N THR A 21 24.00 7.02 3.85
CA THR A 21 24.28 5.73 4.50
C THR A 21 22.99 4.96 4.80
N ASP A 22 21.90 5.65 5.14
CA ASP A 22 20.59 5.05 5.42
C ASP A 22 19.99 4.42 4.15
N GLU A 23 20.12 5.10 3.01
CA GLU A 23 19.65 4.61 1.70
C GLU A 23 20.38 3.34 1.25
N GLU A 24 21.71 3.27 1.41
CA GLU A 24 22.51 2.09 1.05
C GLU A 24 22.22 0.90 1.97
N HIS A 25 22.08 1.12 3.29
CA HIS A 25 21.71 0.06 4.23
C HIS A 25 20.31 -0.48 3.94
N THR A 26 19.35 0.40 3.60
CA THR A 26 17.99 0.00 3.22
C THR A 26 18.00 -0.81 1.94
N ALA A 27 18.75 -0.37 0.92
CA ALA A 27 18.90 -1.08 -0.35
C ALA A 27 19.49 -2.48 -0.14
N ASN A 28 20.56 -2.59 0.65
CA ASN A 28 21.18 -3.87 0.97
C ASN A 28 20.22 -4.80 1.74
N ALA A 29 19.46 -4.25 2.70
CA ALA A 29 18.45 -5.03 3.43
C ALA A 29 17.34 -5.51 2.50
N LEU A 30 16.85 -4.66 1.59
CA LEU A 30 15.86 -5.04 0.57
C LEU A 30 16.38 -6.21 -0.27
N ASP A 31 17.59 -6.10 -0.84
CA ASP A 31 18.12 -7.10 -1.75
C ASP A 31 18.38 -8.44 -1.06
N GLN A 32 18.84 -8.42 0.20
CA GLN A 32 18.99 -9.63 1.02
C GLN A 32 17.64 -10.30 1.28
N ILE A 33 16.63 -9.52 1.70
CA ILE A 33 15.28 -10.04 1.97
C ILE A 33 14.66 -10.58 0.68
N ALA A 34 14.79 -9.87 -0.44
CA ALA A 34 14.25 -10.28 -1.73
C ALA A 34 14.91 -11.56 -2.24
N THR A 35 16.24 -11.61 -2.25
CA THR A 35 17.01 -12.79 -2.65
C THR A 35 16.63 -14.01 -1.81
N ALA A 36 16.60 -13.87 -0.48
CA ALA A 36 16.24 -14.96 0.40
C ALA A 36 14.81 -15.47 0.15
N ARG A 37 13.84 -14.56 -0.07
CA ARG A 37 12.45 -14.94 -0.31
C ARG A 37 12.26 -15.59 -1.68
N ILE A 38 12.89 -15.08 -2.73
CA ILE A 38 12.87 -15.72 -4.06
C ILE A 38 13.45 -17.13 -3.98
N ALA A 39 14.57 -17.32 -3.26
CA ALA A 39 15.21 -18.62 -3.10
C ALA A 39 14.34 -19.65 -2.34
N THR A 40 13.43 -19.20 -1.45
CA THR A 40 12.54 -20.12 -0.73
C THR A 40 11.48 -20.80 -1.60
N GLY A 41 11.17 -20.24 -2.78
CA GLY A 41 10.15 -20.77 -3.70
C GLY A 41 8.70 -20.58 -3.24
N TYR A 42 8.45 -20.00 -2.06
CA TYR A 42 7.08 -19.77 -1.56
C TYR A 42 6.41 -18.53 -2.15
N LEU A 43 7.18 -17.64 -2.78
CA LEU A 43 6.63 -16.47 -3.45
C LEU A 43 5.86 -16.87 -4.71
N ARG A 44 4.60 -16.46 -4.79
CA ARG A 44 3.82 -16.61 -6.03
C ARG A 44 4.35 -15.66 -7.09
N ASN A 45 4.76 -16.23 -8.23
CA ASN A 45 5.17 -15.52 -9.43
C ASN A 45 6.02 -14.26 -9.16
N PRO A 46 7.23 -14.39 -8.58
CA PRO A 46 8.11 -13.24 -8.34
C PRO A 46 8.46 -12.59 -9.67
N LEU A 47 8.22 -11.28 -9.80
CA LEU A 47 8.48 -10.57 -11.06
C LEU A 47 9.94 -10.72 -11.51
N ALA A 48 10.89 -10.79 -10.57
CA ALA A 48 12.31 -10.98 -10.88
C ALA A 48 12.59 -12.28 -11.66
N ASN A 49 11.80 -13.34 -11.44
CA ASN A 49 12.01 -14.61 -12.16
C ASN A 49 11.71 -14.48 -13.66
N PHE A 50 10.83 -13.55 -14.04
CA PHE A 50 10.47 -13.31 -15.43
C PHE A 50 11.47 -12.40 -16.16
N ALA A 51 12.51 -11.89 -15.48
CA ALA A 51 13.53 -11.05 -16.10
C ALA A 51 14.35 -11.81 -17.14
N THR A 52 14.75 -13.04 -16.82
CA THR A 52 15.71 -13.83 -17.60
C THR A 52 15.13 -15.16 -18.09
N HIS A 53 14.22 -15.78 -17.34
CA HIS A 53 13.62 -17.05 -17.75
C HIS A 53 12.64 -16.86 -18.92
N PRO A 54 12.46 -17.86 -19.78
CA PRO A 54 11.35 -17.88 -20.73
C PRO A 54 10.04 -17.63 -19.98
N LEU A 55 9.12 -16.87 -20.59
CA LEU A 55 7.78 -16.72 -20.03
C LEU A 55 7.15 -18.11 -19.97
N ASP A 56 6.57 -18.45 -18.81
CA ASP A 56 6.05 -19.78 -18.55
C ASP A 56 4.96 -20.16 -19.56
N HIS A 57 4.95 -21.43 -19.97
CA HIS A 57 3.97 -21.99 -20.91
C HIS A 57 2.57 -22.12 -20.29
N THR A 58 2.46 -21.91 -18.98
CA THR A 58 1.18 -21.91 -18.25
C THR A 58 0.49 -20.54 -18.20
N MET A 59 1.14 -19.49 -18.74
CA MET A 59 0.60 -18.13 -18.79
C MET A 59 -0.18 -17.92 -20.09
N ASP A 60 -1.48 -17.69 -19.95
CA ASP A 60 -2.38 -17.37 -21.05
C ASP A 60 -2.90 -15.92 -20.93
N VAL A 61 -3.34 -15.37 -22.05
CA VAL A 61 -4.06 -14.09 -22.09
C VAL A 61 -5.52 -14.37 -22.37
N THR A 62 -6.39 -14.03 -21.41
CA THR A 62 -7.83 -14.16 -21.56
C THR A 62 -8.46 -12.79 -21.72
N SER A 63 -9.29 -12.61 -22.74
CA SER A 63 -10.12 -11.42 -22.90
C SER A 63 -11.44 -11.59 -22.14
N SER A 64 -11.88 -10.53 -21.48
CA SER A 64 -13.22 -10.43 -20.91
C SER A 64 -13.93 -9.20 -21.45
N ASP A 65 -15.15 -9.43 -21.95
CA ASP A 65 -15.99 -8.43 -22.58
C ASP A 65 -17.10 -8.06 -21.60
N ASN A 66 -16.96 -6.91 -20.95
CA ASN A 66 -18.08 -6.30 -20.23
C ASN A 66 -18.72 -5.24 -21.13
N ALA A 67 -20.00 -4.95 -20.92
CA ALA A 67 -20.89 -4.21 -21.83
C ALA A 67 -20.36 -2.88 -22.44
N ASN A 68 -19.23 -2.32 -22.00
CA ASN A 68 -18.52 -1.20 -22.66
C ASN A 68 -16.97 -1.21 -22.49
N ASP A 69 -16.35 -2.26 -21.94
CA ASP A 69 -14.89 -2.33 -21.75
C ASP A 69 -14.39 -3.73 -22.16
N HIS A 70 -13.54 -3.79 -23.20
CA HIS A 70 -12.75 -4.98 -23.52
C HIS A 70 -11.47 -4.94 -22.70
N THR A 71 -11.25 -6.02 -21.94
CA THR A 71 -10.12 -6.12 -21.01
C THR A 71 -9.38 -7.42 -21.22
N TRP A 72 -8.06 -7.37 -21.16
CA TRP A 72 -7.21 -8.56 -21.22
C TRP A 72 -6.52 -8.76 -19.89
N HIS A 73 -6.61 -9.98 -19.39
CA HIS A 73 -6.02 -10.39 -18.12
C HIS A 73 -5.02 -11.52 -18.39
N LEU A 74 -3.96 -11.55 -17.59
CA LEU A 74 -3.07 -12.70 -17.55
C LEU A 74 -3.71 -13.75 -16.66
N THR A 75 -3.89 -14.95 -17.20
CA THR A 75 -4.51 -16.07 -16.52
C THR A 75 -3.59 -17.27 -16.51
N GLN A 76 -3.69 -18.08 -15.48
CA GLN A 76 -3.04 -19.37 -15.41
C GLN A 76 -4.13 -20.44 -15.34
N SER A 77 -3.98 -21.48 -16.16
CA SER A 77 -4.85 -22.65 -16.10
C SER A 77 -4.51 -23.45 -14.84
N LYS A 78 -5.51 -23.65 -13.97
CA LYS A 78 -5.46 -24.66 -12.91
C LYS A 78 -6.30 -25.85 -13.33
N ASP A 79 -5.78 -27.05 -13.06
CA ASP A 79 -6.51 -28.29 -13.28
C ASP A 79 -7.94 -28.20 -12.69
N ASP A 80 -8.94 -28.52 -13.52
CA ASP A 80 -10.37 -28.66 -13.24
C ASP A 80 -11.19 -27.45 -12.71
N GLN A 81 -10.58 -26.29 -12.40
CA GLN A 81 -11.32 -25.13 -11.84
C GLN A 81 -11.46 -23.92 -12.79
N GLY A 82 -10.94 -24.04 -14.01
CA GLY A 82 -10.93 -22.95 -14.99
C GLY A 82 -9.75 -21.98 -14.79
N PRO A 83 -9.65 -20.95 -15.66
CA PRO A 83 -8.55 -19.99 -15.62
C PRO A 83 -8.64 -19.07 -14.39
N GLU A 84 -7.54 -18.93 -13.65
CA GLU A 84 -7.40 -18.00 -12.51
C GLU A 84 -6.53 -16.81 -12.93
N GLU A 85 -6.88 -15.58 -12.50
CA GLU A 85 -6.03 -14.39 -12.76
C GLU A 85 -4.66 -14.54 -12.09
N MET A 86 -3.59 -14.29 -12.84
CA MET A 86 -2.23 -14.39 -12.33
C MET A 86 -1.90 -13.23 -11.38
N VAL A 87 -1.56 -13.59 -10.15
CA VAL A 87 -1.03 -12.67 -9.15
C VAL A 87 0.49 -12.74 -9.16
N PHE A 88 1.13 -11.58 -9.29
CA PHE A 88 2.58 -11.41 -9.28
C PHE A 88 3.03 -10.76 -7.97
N THR A 89 4.30 -11.00 -7.62
CA THR A 89 4.90 -10.44 -6.41
C THR A 89 6.13 -9.59 -6.74
N ILE A 90 6.22 -8.42 -6.11
CA ILE A 90 7.41 -7.55 -6.12
C ILE A 90 7.71 -7.08 -4.71
N GLN A 91 8.98 -6.92 -4.39
CA GLN A 91 9.43 -6.37 -3.11
C GLN A 91 10.13 -5.05 -3.38
N GLY A 92 9.94 -4.06 -2.51
CA GLY A 92 10.54 -2.75 -2.67
C GLY A 92 10.37 -1.86 -1.45
N ILE A 93 11.01 -0.70 -1.49
CA ILE A 93 10.92 0.34 -0.46
C ILE A 93 9.79 1.29 -0.83
N VAL A 94 8.90 1.59 0.10
CA VAL A 94 7.82 2.55 -0.11
C VAL A 94 8.39 3.97 -0.16
N CYS A 95 8.39 4.61 -1.33
CA CYS A 95 8.80 6.02 -1.46
C CYS A 95 7.61 6.99 -1.43
N HIS A 96 6.42 6.52 -1.78
CA HIS A 96 5.17 7.27 -1.66
C HIS A 96 4.01 6.33 -1.41
N CYS A 97 3.02 6.77 -0.63
CA CYS A 97 1.80 6.00 -0.41
C CYS A 97 0.61 6.93 -0.15
N ASP A 98 -0.53 6.58 -0.73
CA ASP A 98 -1.85 7.14 -0.44
C ASP A 98 -2.75 5.97 -0.06
N LEU A 99 -2.66 5.57 1.20
CA LEU A 99 -3.32 4.42 1.78
C LEU A 99 -4.33 4.87 2.84
N PRO A 100 -5.38 4.06 3.09
CA PRO A 100 -6.31 4.34 4.17
C PRO A 100 -5.62 4.36 5.56
N PRO A 101 -6.29 4.83 6.62
CA PRO A 101 -7.70 5.22 6.69
C PRO A 101 -7.99 6.57 6.03
N VAL A 102 -9.12 6.63 5.31
CA VAL A 102 -9.66 7.89 4.78
C VAL A 102 -10.33 8.66 5.92
N VAL A 103 -9.62 9.64 6.45
CA VAL A 103 -10.09 10.46 7.60
C VAL A 103 -10.38 11.91 7.25
N ARG A 104 -10.02 12.33 6.03
CA ARG A 104 -10.19 13.69 5.51
C ARG A 104 -11.25 13.67 4.40
N GLN A 105 -12.17 14.62 4.45
CA GLN A 105 -13.15 14.80 3.39
C GLN A 105 -12.45 15.23 2.10
N TYR A 106 -12.90 14.68 0.98
CA TYR A 106 -12.47 15.13 -0.33
C TYR A 106 -13.22 16.41 -0.72
N GLY A 107 -12.59 17.24 -1.54
CA GLY A 107 -13.25 18.43 -2.08
C GLY A 107 -14.45 18.05 -2.96
N ARG A 108 -15.42 18.96 -3.06
CA ARG A 108 -16.67 18.74 -3.84
C ARG A 108 -16.44 18.41 -5.32
N SER A 109 -15.28 18.74 -5.87
CA SER A 109 -14.91 18.47 -7.27
C SER A 109 -14.31 17.08 -7.50
N VAL A 110 -14.01 16.33 -6.44
CA VAL A 110 -13.37 15.02 -6.56
C VAL A 110 -14.42 13.98 -6.92
N SER A 111 -14.27 13.38 -8.10
CA SER A 111 -15.17 12.32 -8.57
C SER A 111 -14.79 10.98 -7.93
N PRO A 112 -15.75 10.17 -7.45
CA PRO A 112 -15.49 8.84 -6.88
C PRO A 112 -14.69 7.92 -7.81
N LYS A 113 -14.91 8.03 -9.13
CA LYS A 113 -14.16 7.24 -10.14
C LYS A 113 -12.66 7.48 -10.16
N HIS A 114 -12.18 8.58 -9.57
CA HIS A 114 -10.75 8.92 -9.50
C HIS A 114 -10.13 8.55 -8.15
N LEU A 115 -10.92 8.12 -7.18
CA LEU A 115 -10.44 7.73 -5.86
C LEU A 115 -9.79 6.35 -5.91
N ARG A 116 -8.57 6.26 -5.39
CA ARG A 116 -7.75 5.05 -5.41
C ARG A 116 -6.80 5.00 -4.22
N GLN A 117 -6.41 3.79 -3.87
CA GLN A 117 -5.31 3.44 -2.99
C GLN A 117 -4.05 3.31 -3.83
N ARG A 118 -2.92 3.79 -3.33
CA ARG A 118 -1.67 3.77 -4.08
C ARG A 118 -0.47 3.49 -3.19
N VAL A 119 0.45 2.68 -3.72
CA VAL A 119 1.82 2.55 -3.23
C VAL A 119 2.78 2.78 -4.40
N THR A 120 3.82 3.56 -4.17
CA THR A 120 4.94 3.71 -5.10
C THR A 120 6.17 3.07 -4.47
N LEU A 121 6.74 2.10 -5.17
CA LEU A 121 7.92 1.37 -4.73
C LEU A 121 9.16 1.85 -5.47
N THR A 122 10.31 1.79 -4.81
CA THR A 122 11.62 1.88 -5.44
C THR A 122 12.52 0.77 -4.90
N GLY A 123 13.53 0.40 -5.69
CA GLY A 123 14.53 -0.59 -5.30
C GLY A 123 15.88 0.01 -4.92
N HIS A 124 16.07 1.34 -5.02
CA HIS A 124 17.39 1.98 -4.88
C HIS A 124 18.48 1.25 -5.69
N ASP A 125 18.16 0.93 -6.96
CA ASP A 125 19.03 0.21 -7.91
C ASP A 125 19.49 -1.20 -7.48
N THR A 126 18.79 -1.83 -6.54
CA THR A 126 19.06 -3.23 -6.18
C THR A 126 18.87 -4.17 -7.37
N PRO A 127 19.73 -5.20 -7.52
CA PRO A 127 19.61 -6.18 -8.61
C PRO A 127 18.25 -6.86 -8.67
N THR A 128 17.73 -7.32 -7.52
CA THR A 128 16.43 -8.02 -7.46
C THR A 128 15.27 -7.13 -7.90
N PHE A 129 15.25 -5.85 -7.52
CA PHE A 129 14.24 -4.91 -7.98
C PHE A 129 14.38 -4.59 -9.47
N SER A 130 15.60 -4.37 -9.95
CA SER A 130 15.89 -4.13 -11.37
C SER A 130 15.39 -5.29 -12.23
N ASP A 131 15.63 -6.52 -11.79
CA ASP A 131 15.12 -7.71 -12.47
C ASP A 131 13.60 -7.80 -12.39
N ALA A 132 12.98 -7.44 -11.25
CA ALA A 132 11.53 -7.37 -11.17
C ALA A 132 10.92 -6.37 -12.17
N ILE A 133 11.54 -5.20 -12.37
CA ILE A 133 11.12 -4.23 -13.38
C ILE A 133 11.26 -4.79 -14.79
N LYS A 134 12.39 -5.44 -15.12
CA LYS A 134 12.57 -6.09 -16.43
C LYS A 134 11.54 -7.20 -16.66
N GLY A 135 11.25 -8.00 -15.64
CA GLY A 135 10.22 -9.05 -15.70
C GLY A 135 8.83 -8.47 -15.95
N LEU A 136 8.48 -7.40 -15.24
CA LEU A 136 7.24 -6.66 -15.46
C LEU A 136 7.14 -6.15 -16.91
N GLU A 137 8.18 -5.51 -17.44
CA GLU A 137 8.20 -5.03 -18.83
C GLU A 137 8.02 -6.16 -19.84
N ARG A 138 8.62 -7.34 -19.62
CA ARG A 138 8.46 -8.51 -20.49
C ARG A 138 7.02 -9.02 -20.47
N ILE A 139 6.39 -9.07 -19.31
CA ILE A 139 4.99 -9.47 -19.16
C ILE A 139 4.05 -8.45 -19.84
N ILE A 140 4.29 -7.16 -19.68
CA ILE A 140 3.51 -6.11 -20.36
C ILE A 140 3.62 -6.24 -21.87
N LYS A 141 4.84 -6.47 -22.38
CA LYS A 141 5.06 -6.72 -23.81
C LYS A 141 4.24 -7.91 -24.29
N LEU A 142 4.25 -9.04 -23.57
CA LEU A 142 3.43 -10.21 -23.90
C LEU A 142 1.94 -9.83 -24.04
N LEU A 143 1.41 -9.10 -23.06
CA LEU A 143 0.02 -8.67 -23.05
C LEU A 143 -0.31 -7.77 -24.25
N HIS A 144 0.57 -6.82 -24.58
CA HIS A 144 0.43 -5.94 -25.73
C HIS A 144 0.54 -6.66 -27.08
N TYR A 145 1.46 -7.63 -27.19
CA TYR A 145 1.58 -8.49 -28.37
C TYR A 145 0.27 -9.25 -28.68
N SER A 146 -0.49 -9.66 -27.65
CA SER A 146 -1.76 -10.36 -27.82
C SER A 146 -2.84 -9.52 -28.53
N VAL A 147 -2.77 -8.19 -28.40
CA VAL A 147 -3.70 -7.25 -29.04
C VAL A 147 -3.09 -6.52 -30.25
N ARG A 148 -1.89 -6.94 -30.67
CA ARG A 148 -1.11 -6.30 -31.76
C ARG A 148 -0.81 -4.82 -31.50
N ASP A 149 -0.72 -4.42 -30.24
CA ASP A 149 -0.12 -3.16 -29.83
C ASP A 149 1.37 -3.40 -29.57
N TYR A 150 2.23 -2.61 -30.19
CA TYR A 150 3.68 -2.81 -30.14
C TYR A 150 4.39 -1.66 -29.42
N SER A 151 3.66 -0.69 -28.87
CA SER A 151 4.21 0.49 -28.21
C SER A 151 3.60 0.71 -26.83
N PRO A 152 3.81 -0.23 -25.87
CA PRO A 152 3.34 -0.04 -24.51
C PRO A 152 3.97 1.20 -23.88
N GLN A 153 3.14 1.98 -23.18
CA GLN A 153 3.64 3.09 -22.37
C GLN A 153 4.47 2.58 -21.19
N PRO A 154 5.59 3.23 -20.84
CA PRO A 154 6.34 2.89 -19.63
C PRO A 154 5.48 3.04 -18.38
N LEU A 155 5.54 2.05 -17.47
CA LEU A 155 4.86 2.12 -16.17
C LEU A 155 5.78 2.56 -15.02
N THR A 156 7.06 2.73 -15.31
CA THR A 156 8.07 3.20 -14.36
C THR A 156 8.27 4.70 -14.47
N SER A 157 8.64 5.31 -13.35
CA SER A 157 9.02 6.71 -13.24
C SER A 157 10.25 6.84 -12.35
N PHE A 158 10.79 8.05 -12.19
CA PHE A 158 11.94 8.29 -11.30
C PHE A 158 11.50 9.05 -10.06
N THR A 159 11.86 8.53 -8.89
CA THR A 159 11.69 9.20 -7.59
C THR A 159 13.06 9.31 -6.95
N ASN A 160 13.50 10.54 -6.63
CA ASN A 160 14.82 10.82 -6.06
C ASN A 160 16.00 10.23 -6.88
N GLY A 161 15.86 10.14 -8.20
CA GLY A 161 16.89 9.59 -9.09
C GLY A 161 16.82 8.07 -9.28
N TYR A 162 16.01 7.36 -8.49
CA TYR A 162 15.84 5.91 -8.60
C TYR A 162 14.60 5.53 -9.40
N VAL A 163 14.67 4.40 -10.10
CA VAL A 163 13.50 3.80 -10.76
C VAL A 163 12.44 3.48 -9.72
N SER A 164 11.20 3.80 -10.04
CA SER A 164 10.04 3.62 -9.18
C SER A 164 8.82 3.12 -9.95
N LEU A 165 8.00 2.32 -9.28
CA LEU A 165 6.80 1.69 -9.82
C LEU A 165 5.59 2.13 -9.00
N GLU A 166 4.62 2.78 -9.64
CA GLU A 166 3.32 3.12 -9.03
C GLU A 166 2.34 1.95 -9.21
N ILE A 167 1.76 1.48 -8.12
CA ILE A 167 0.79 0.39 -8.08
C ILE A 167 -0.48 0.91 -7.39
N THR A 168 -1.65 0.74 -8.03
CA THR A 168 -2.89 1.35 -7.53
C THR A 168 -4.07 0.42 -7.58
N ASN A 169 -5.06 0.63 -6.70
CA ASN A 169 -6.38 0.01 -6.84
C ASN A 169 -7.47 1.05 -6.56
N ARG A 170 -8.54 1.02 -7.35
CA ARG A 170 -9.67 1.95 -7.20
C ARG A 170 -10.50 1.57 -5.98
N TYR A 171 -11.05 2.55 -5.28
CA TYR A 171 -12.02 2.26 -4.20
C TYR A 171 -13.38 1.83 -4.75
N PHE A 172 -13.70 2.24 -5.99
CA PHE A 172 -15.04 2.12 -6.55
C PHE A 172 -15.04 1.53 -7.96
N THR A 173 -16.04 0.73 -8.24
CA THR A 173 -16.44 0.27 -9.57
C THR A 173 -17.79 0.89 -9.94
N SER A 174 -17.99 1.24 -11.22
CA SER A 174 -19.29 1.72 -11.69
C SER A 174 -20.32 0.59 -11.58
N LYS A 175 -21.52 0.87 -11.08
CA LYS A 175 -22.61 -0.12 -10.99
C LYS A 175 -22.95 -0.76 -12.34
N ARG A 176 -22.69 -0.06 -13.45
CA ARG A 176 -22.90 -0.60 -14.80
C ARG A 176 -22.01 -1.81 -15.12
N PHE A 177 -20.92 -2.00 -14.38
CA PHE A 177 -19.93 -3.06 -14.58
C PHE A 177 -19.81 -4.00 -13.37
N ALA A 178 -20.65 -3.81 -12.35
CA ALA A 178 -20.61 -4.61 -11.13
C ALA A 178 -21.90 -5.43 -11.03
N ASN A 179 -21.78 -6.68 -10.56
CA ASN A 179 -22.96 -7.41 -10.15
C ASN A 179 -23.44 -6.87 -8.81
N GLU A 180 -24.74 -6.65 -8.65
CA GLU A 180 -25.30 -6.14 -7.39
C GLU A 180 -24.98 -7.04 -6.19
N LYS A 181 -24.83 -8.34 -6.42
CA LYS A 181 -24.48 -9.34 -5.40
C LYS A 181 -23.04 -9.22 -4.87
N ASP A 182 -22.18 -8.52 -5.60
CA ASP A 182 -20.76 -8.39 -5.26
C ASP A 182 -20.46 -7.06 -4.54
N CYS A 183 -21.49 -6.36 -4.06
CA CYS A 183 -21.30 -5.11 -3.31
C CYS A 183 -20.85 -5.39 -1.87
N LEU A 184 -19.73 -4.79 -1.49
CA LEU A 184 -19.17 -4.84 -0.14
C LEU A 184 -19.24 -3.46 0.52
N ASP A 185 -19.35 -3.45 1.84
CA ASP A 185 -19.13 -2.25 2.64
C ASP A 185 -17.63 -2.05 2.91
N PHE A 186 -17.23 -0.80 3.12
CA PHE A 186 -15.85 -0.49 3.52
C PHE A 186 -15.60 -0.96 4.96
N ASN A 187 -14.44 -1.58 5.17
CA ASN A 187 -13.96 -1.86 6.52
C ASN A 187 -13.71 -0.53 7.27
N ASN A 188 -13.98 -0.52 8.57
CA ASN A 188 -13.69 0.60 9.47
C ASN A 188 -12.20 1.01 9.47
N ASP A 189 -11.28 0.08 9.20
CA ASP A 189 -9.85 0.40 9.04
C ASP A 189 -9.55 1.22 7.76
N VAL A 190 -10.47 1.18 6.80
CA VAL A 190 -10.38 1.89 5.52
C VAL A 190 -11.17 3.20 5.55
N ASP A 191 -12.41 3.15 6.04
CA ASP A 191 -13.33 4.29 6.06
C ASP A 191 -13.95 4.52 7.45
N PRO A 192 -13.14 4.87 8.47
CA PRO A 192 -13.62 4.98 9.86
C PRO A 192 -14.65 6.09 10.08
N LYS A 193 -14.83 6.97 9.10
CA LYS A 193 -15.74 8.12 9.18
C LYS A 193 -16.88 8.07 8.15
N GLY A 194 -17.01 6.96 7.39
CA GLY A 194 -18.05 6.84 6.36
C GLY A 194 -17.86 7.78 5.17
N ILE A 195 -16.68 8.40 4.98
CA ILE A 195 -16.43 9.37 3.90
C ILE A 195 -16.50 8.68 2.54
N LEU A 196 -15.89 7.51 2.38
CA LEU A 196 -15.95 6.76 1.13
C LEU A 196 -17.37 6.22 0.89
N SER A 197 -18.01 5.75 1.96
CA SER A 197 -19.40 5.28 1.94
C SER A 197 -20.37 6.37 1.46
N ASP A 198 -20.20 7.61 1.93
CA ASP A 198 -21.00 8.76 1.52
C ASP A 198 -20.73 9.16 0.06
N MET A 199 -19.47 9.02 -0.40
CA MET A 199 -19.07 9.45 -1.74
C MET A 199 -19.55 8.52 -2.86
N ARG A 200 -19.87 7.25 -2.59
CA ARG A 200 -20.25 6.30 -3.65
C ARG A 200 -21.46 6.78 -4.47
N GLY A 201 -22.39 7.47 -3.82
CA GLY A 201 -23.68 7.86 -4.41
C GLY A 201 -24.42 6.68 -5.04
N ASP A 202 -25.25 6.95 -6.05
CA ASP A 202 -26.05 5.88 -6.68
C ASP A 202 -25.34 5.17 -7.82
N SER A 203 -24.20 5.69 -8.29
CA SER A 203 -23.55 5.22 -9.53
C SER A 203 -22.36 4.28 -9.30
N PHE A 204 -21.84 4.20 -8.08
CA PHE A 204 -20.63 3.45 -7.76
C PHE A 204 -20.84 2.49 -6.60
N VAL A 205 -20.10 1.38 -6.64
CA VAL A 205 -20.09 0.33 -5.60
C VAL A 205 -18.65 -0.09 -5.30
N HIS A 206 -18.43 -0.60 -4.10
CA HIS A 206 -17.18 -1.25 -3.71
C HIS A 206 -17.37 -2.76 -3.89
N THR A 207 -16.44 -3.42 -4.56
CA THR A 207 -16.51 -4.87 -4.86
C THR A 207 -15.27 -5.61 -4.35
N PRO A 208 -15.26 -6.96 -4.31
CA PRO A 208 -14.05 -7.72 -3.95
C PRO A 208 -12.80 -7.28 -4.71
N ASP A 209 -12.93 -6.88 -5.98
CA ASP A 209 -11.82 -6.39 -6.79
C ASP A 209 -11.21 -5.07 -6.30
N ASN A 210 -11.97 -4.29 -5.53
CA ASN A 210 -11.54 -3.00 -5.00
C ASN A 210 -10.87 -3.15 -3.62
N VAL A 211 -10.90 -4.35 -3.04
CA VAL A 211 -10.27 -4.64 -1.75
C VAL A 211 -8.76 -4.80 -1.94
N VAL A 212 -8.01 -4.15 -1.05
CA VAL A 212 -6.57 -4.35 -0.89
C VAL A 212 -6.35 -4.96 0.49
N GLU A 213 -5.61 -6.06 0.53
CA GLU A 213 -5.29 -6.74 1.79
C GLU A 213 -3.96 -6.27 2.36
N TYR A 214 -3.88 -6.13 3.68
CA TYR A 214 -2.71 -5.59 4.37
C TYR A 214 -2.21 -6.55 5.43
N TYR A 215 -0.93 -6.89 5.36
CA TYR A 215 -0.32 -7.87 6.26
C TYR A 215 0.96 -7.34 6.89
N HIS A 216 1.32 -7.91 8.03
CA HIS A 216 2.64 -7.83 8.62
C HIS A 216 3.22 -9.23 8.71
N ARG A 217 4.41 -9.41 8.13
CA ARG A 217 5.17 -10.65 8.23
C ARG A 217 5.86 -10.73 9.59
N VAL A 218 5.59 -11.81 10.31
CA VAL A 218 6.24 -12.16 11.57
C VAL A 218 7.02 -13.45 11.34
N VAL A 219 8.31 -13.44 11.68
CA VAL A 219 9.14 -14.65 11.69
C VAL A 219 9.20 -15.14 13.14
N THR A 220 8.80 -16.39 13.38
CA THR A 220 8.87 -16.99 14.72
C THR A 220 10.31 -17.35 15.07
N GLU A 221 10.57 -17.67 16.34
CA GLU A 221 11.88 -18.14 16.81
C GLU A 221 12.34 -19.41 16.06
N ASP A 222 11.39 -20.27 15.67
CA ASP A 222 11.62 -21.47 14.87
C ASP A 222 11.87 -21.19 13.37
N GLY A 223 11.84 -19.91 12.95
CA GLY A 223 12.01 -19.50 11.56
C GLY A 223 10.75 -19.62 10.69
N GLU A 224 9.60 -20.00 11.26
CA GLU A 224 8.34 -20.04 10.52
C GLU A 224 7.86 -18.63 10.18
N GLN A 225 7.29 -18.48 8.97
CA GLN A 225 6.71 -17.21 8.54
C GLN A 225 5.21 -17.20 8.79
N ARG A 226 4.73 -16.17 9.48
CA ARG A 226 3.30 -15.93 9.70
C ARG A 226 2.92 -14.56 9.19
N PHE A 227 1.73 -14.45 8.61
CA PHE A 227 1.19 -13.20 8.09
C PHE A 227 -0.01 -12.80 8.93
N LYS A 228 0.08 -11.66 9.60
CA LYS A 228 -1.01 -11.11 10.42
C LYS A 228 -1.66 -9.98 9.65
N LYS A 229 -3.00 -9.97 9.54
CA LYS A 229 -3.72 -8.82 9.00
C LYS A 229 -3.45 -7.58 9.87
N VAL A 230 -3.19 -6.45 9.23
CA VAL A 230 -2.93 -5.17 9.89
C VAL A 230 -3.71 -4.06 9.19
N PRO A 231 -4.04 -2.96 9.88
CA PRO A 231 -4.65 -1.82 9.21
C PRO A 231 -3.68 -1.19 8.19
N PRO A 232 -4.18 -0.55 7.12
CA PRO A 232 -3.33 0.06 6.10
C PRO A 232 -2.44 1.17 6.68
N SER A 233 -2.87 1.79 7.78
CA SER A 233 -2.12 2.80 8.52
C SER A 233 -0.77 2.33 9.08
N HIS A 234 -0.49 1.02 9.11
CA HIS A 234 0.81 0.50 9.55
C HIS A 234 1.89 0.64 8.47
N ILE A 235 1.52 0.78 7.20
CA ILE A 235 2.49 0.96 6.11
C ILE A 235 2.88 2.43 6.02
N LYS A 236 4.19 2.69 5.96
CA LYS A 236 4.81 4.02 5.92
C LYS A 236 5.84 4.13 4.81
N ILE A 237 6.14 5.37 4.46
CA ILE A 237 7.28 5.70 3.60
C ILE A 237 8.56 5.26 4.32
N GLY A 238 9.45 4.58 3.59
CA GLY A 238 10.69 3.98 4.09
C GLY A 238 10.56 2.50 4.45
N ASP A 239 9.35 1.96 4.56
CA ASP A 239 9.17 0.54 4.87
C ASP A 239 9.57 -0.34 3.68
N ILE A 240 10.16 -1.50 3.98
CA ILE A 240 10.36 -2.56 3.01
C ILE A 240 9.10 -3.42 2.99
N VAL A 241 8.46 -3.49 1.84
CA VAL A 241 7.20 -4.21 1.65
C VAL A 241 7.30 -5.22 0.52
N GLU A 242 6.48 -6.25 0.63
CA GLU A 242 6.10 -7.12 -0.48
C GLU A 242 4.72 -6.69 -0.98
N VAL A 243 4.59 -6.49 -2.28
CA VAL A 243 3.34 -6.14 -2.94
C VAL A 243 2.93 -7.27 -3.87
N GLN A 244 1.68 -7.71 -3.73
CA GLN A 244 1.03 -8.54 -4.72
C GLN A 244 0.18 -7.68 -5.65
N LEU A 245 0.30 -7.95 -6.94
CA LEU A 245 -0.36 -7.18 -7.98
C LEU A 245 -0.87 -8.08 -9.11
N THR A 246 -1.87 -7.59 -9.83
CA THR A 246 -2.29 -8.15 -11.12
C THR A 246 -2.05 -7.13 -12.22
N ILE A 247 -1.96 -7.59 -13.47
CA ILE A 247 -1.71 -6.74 -14.63
C ILE A 247 -2.85 -6.96 -15.61
N SER A 248 -3.51 -5.88 -16.00
CA SER A 248 -4.59 -5.93 -16.99
C SER A 248 -4.41 -4.87 -18.05
N LEU A 249 -4.86 -5.16 -19.27
CA LEU A 249 -4.89 -4.23 -20.39
C LEU A 249 -6.33 -3.81 -20.64
N TYR A 250 -6.54 -2.52 -20.84
CA TYR A 250 -7.86 -1.95 -21.12
C TYR A 250 -7.85 -1.33 -22.50
N GLU A 251 -8.87 -1.64 -23.28
CA GLU A 251 -9.18 -0.89 -24.47
C GLU A 251 -9.74 0.48 -24.09
N ARG A 252 -9.24 1.54 -24.73
CA ARG A 252 -9.69 2.91 -24.50
C ARG A 252 -9.89 3.64 -25.82
N CYS A 253 -11.15 3.90 -26.16
CA CYS A 253 -11.49 4.84 -27.22
C CYS A 253 -11.11 6.26 -26.79
N THR A 254 -10.25 6.91 -27.56
CA THR A 254 -9.90 8.32 -27.41
C THR A 254 -10.41 9.13 -28.59
N GLY A 255 -10.94 10.33 -28.35
CA GLY A 255 -11.61 11.14 -29.39
C GLY A 255 -13.14 10.97 -29.40
N LYS A 256 -13.82 11.71 -30.29
CA LYS A 256 -15.28 11.65 -30.47
C LYS A 256 -15.65 11.48 -31.93
N GLY A 257 -16.68 10.68 -32.21
CA GLY A 257 -17.20 10.51 -33.56
C GLY A 257 -16.20 9.82 -34.49
N LYS A 258 -16.01 10.35 -35.70
CA LYS A 258 -15.18 9.74 -36.75
C LYS A 258 -13.66 9.79 -36.49
N GLU A 259 -13.22 10.54 -35.48
CA GLU A 259 -11.81 10.67 -35.06
C GLU A 259 -11.48 9.80 -33.84
N SER A 260 -12.32 8.80 -33.51
CA SER A 260 -12.03 7.88 -32.42
C SER A 260 -10.82 7.01 -32.77
N ASN A 261 -9.74 7.16 -32.02
CA ASN A 261 -8.58 6.28 -32.09
C ASN A 261 -8.60 5.32 -30.92
N MET A 262 -8.37 4.05 -31.22
CA MET A 262 -8.22 3.02 -30.21
C MET A 262 -6.84 3.09 -29.58
N GLN A 263 -6.78 3.12 -28.25
CA GLN A 263 -5.55 3.06 -27.49
C GLN A 263 -5.67 1.96 -26.43
N TYR A 264 -4.57 1.29 -26.13
CA TYR A 264 -4.52 0.33 -25.04
C TYR A 264 -3.79 0.91 -23.84
N MET A 265 -4.34 0.69 -22.65
CA MET A 265 -3.78 1.20 -21.41
C MET A 265 -3.56 0.04 -20.43
N THR A 266 -2.31 -0.17 -20.05
CA THR A 266 -1.97 -1.15 -19.01
C THR A 266 -2.25 -0.56 -17.63
N LYS A 267 -2.82 -1.37 -16.73
CA LYS A 267 -2.92 -1.06 -15.31
C LYS A 267 -2.27 -2.14 -14.47
N VAL A 268 -1.50 -1.70 -13.48
CA VAL A 268 -0.96 -2.54 -12.42
C VAL A 268 -1.89 -2.37 -11.21
N VAL A 269 -2.64 -3.42 -10.89
CA VAL A 269 -3.69 -3.40 -9.87
C VAL A 269 -3.12 -3.90 -8.55
N LEU A 270 -3.20 -3.07 -7.51
CA LEU A 270 -2.77 -3.41 -6.16
C LEU A 270 -3.73 -4.44 -5.54
N ARG A 271 -3.22 -5.61 -5.13
CA ARG A 271 -4.03 -6.66 -4.47
C ARG A 271 -3.69 -6.81 -3.00
N SER A 272 -2.41 -6.81 -2.64
CA SER A 272 -2.02 -6.81 -1.22
C SER A 272 -0.68 -6.11 -0.97
N VAL A 273 -0.51 -5.64 0.26
CA VAL A 273 0.75 -5.06 0.77
C VAL A 273 1.13 -5.76 2.07
N THR A 274 2.32 -6.32 2.12
CA THR A 274 2.85 -7.00 3.30
C THR A 274 4.09 -6.27 3.80
N LEU A 275 4.04 -5.78 5.04
CA LEU A 275 5.20 -5.22 5.72
C LEU A 275 6.22 -6.33 6.02
N LEU A 276 7.43 -6.19 5.48
CA LEU A 276 8.54 -7.12 5.71
C LEU A 276 9.54 -6.58 6.73
N ASP A 277 9.80 -5.28 6.68
CA ASP A 277 10.72 -4.58 7.56
C ASP A 277 10.26 -3.14 7.79
N ALA A 278 10.15 -2.76 9.05
CA ALA A 278 9.69 -1.45 9.49
C ALA A 278 10.76 -0.65 10.24
N ARG A 279 12.02 -1.13 10.29
CA ARG A 279 13.08 -0.53 11.13
C ARG A 279 13.19 0.98 10.95
N TYR A 280 13.14 1.46 9.71
CA TYR A 280 13.26 2.89 9.40
C TYR A 280 12.05 3.72 9.84
N SER A 281 10.82 3.20 9.71
CA SER A 281 9.63 3.92 10.20
C SER A 281 9.52 3.90 11.72
N GLU A 282 9.95 2.80 12.36
CA GLU A 282 10.03 2.66 13.81
C GLU A 282 11.10 3.58 14.42
N GLU A 283 12.30 3.63 13.84
CA GLU A 283 13.39 4.53 14.27
C GLU A 283 12.98 5.99 14.13
N ASN A 284 12.38 6.38 12.99
CA ASN A 284 11.85 7.72 12.82
C ASN A 284 10.77 8.04 13.87
N MET A 285 9.85 7.11 14.16
CA MET A 285 8.84 7.31 15.20
C MET A 285 9.47 7.42 16.60
N ASN A 286 10.53 6.66 16.89
CA ASN A 286 11.26 6.74 18.15
C ASN A 286 12.00 8.07 18.29
N LEU A 287 12.58 8.60 17.22
CA LEU A 287 13.16 9.96 17.17
C LEU A 287 12.08 11.03 17.40
N TYR A 288 10.89 10.88 16.80
CA TYR A 288 9.75 11.77 17.09
C TYR A 288 9.27 11.67 18.54
N LYS A 289 9.22 10.48 19.13
CA LYS A 289 8.87 10.30 20.55
C LYS A 289 9.95 10.86 21.49
N ALA A 290 11.23 10.69 21.16
CA ALA A 290 12.35 11.22 21.93
C ALA A 290 12.47 12.75 21.83
N SER A 291 12.14 13.34 20.68
CA SER A 291 12.09 14.80 20.49
C SER A 291 10.78 15.43 20.98
N SER A 292 9.69 14.66 21.05
CA SER A 292 8.42 15.07 21.64
C SER A 292 8.41 14.90 23.15
N THR A 293 9.18 15.72 23.85
CA THR A 293 8.97 16.06 25.28
C THR A 293 7.74 16.97 25.48
N ARG A 294 6.68 16.78 24.67
CA ARG A 294 5.38 17.40 24.94
C ARG A 294 4.55 16.38 25.73
N PRO A 295 4.17 16.70 26.98
CA PRO A 295 3.41 15.77 27.81
C PRO A 295 2.13 15.37 27.08
N SER A 296 1.83 14.07 27.08
CA SER A 296 0.54 13.59 26.61
C SER A 296 -0.55 14.28 27.43
N LEU A 297 -1.43 15.00 26.74
CA LEU A 297 -2.62 15.59 27.35
C LEU A 297 -3.54 14.45 27.77
N LYS A 298 -3.36 13.93 28.99
CA LYS A 298 -4.41 13.20 29.70
C LYS A 298 -5.52 14.20 30.00
N ARG A 299 -6.57 14.22 29.18
CA ARG A 299 -7.81 14.91 29.52
C ARG A 299 -8.42 14.16 30.70
N ARG A 300 -8.39 14.77 31.88
CA ARG A 300 -9.17 14.29 33.02
C ARG A 300 -10.64 14.61 32.74
N ILE A 301 -11.48 13.57 32.76
CA ILE A 301 -12.93 13.72 32.69
C ILE A 301 -13.37 14.05 34.11
N GLY A 302 -14.08 15.18 34.30
CA GLY A 302 -14.38 15.73 35.63
C GLY A 302 -15.20 14.83 36.56
N HIS A 303 -15.87 13.80 36.01
CA HIS A 303 -16.70 12.89 36.81
C HIS A 303 -15.88 11.98 37.73
N ASP A 304 -14.64 11.62 37.36
CA ASP A 304 -13.78 10.79 38.22
C ASP A 304 -13.30 11.57 39.47
N GLU A 305 -13.13 12.89 39.34
CA GLU A 305 -12.79 13.78 40.47
C GLU A 305 -14.00 14.06 41.35
N GLU A 306 -15.21 14.14 40.76
CA GLU A 306 -16.45 14.32 41.50
C GLU A 306 -16.81 13.07 42.34
N GLU A 307 -16.71 11.85 41.77
CA GLU A 307 -16.92 10.60 42.52
C GLU A 307 -15.91 10.41 43.64
N THR A 308 -14.63 10.73 43.39
CA THR A 308 -13.59 10.60 44.42
C THR A 308 -13.70 11.65 45.51
N MET A 309 -14.10 12.88 45.18
CA MET A 309 -14.38 13.91 46.18
C MET A 309 -15.63 13.60 47.01
N GLU A 310 -16.71 13.10 46.39
CA GLU A 310 -17.90 12.66 47.12
C GLU A 310 -17.61 11.47 48.03
N ALA A 311 -16.82 10.48 47.57
CA ALA A 311 -16.41 9.35 48.38
C ALA A 311 -15.54 9.79 49.58
N GLN A 312 -14.61 10.72 49.37
CA GLN A 312 -13.77 11.28 50.43
C GLN A 312 -14.56 12.12 51.43
N ASP A 313 -15.55 12.91 50.97
CA ASP A 313 -16.40 13.71 51.87
C ASP A 313 -17.34 12.81 52.69
N ARG A 314 -17.89 11.74 52.08
CA ARG A 314 -18.64 10.71 52.83
C ARG A 314 -17.78 10.04 53.90
N MET A 315 -16.54 9.66 53.59
CA MET A 315 -15.63 9.06 54.57
C MET A 315 -15.28 10.03 55.72
N LYS A 316 -15.09 11.34 55.42
CA LYS A 316 -14.86 12.35 56.46
C LYS A 316 -16.08 12.55 57.37
N ARG A 317 -17.30 12.50 56.83
CA ARG A 317 -18.53 12.60 57.62
C ARG A 317 -18.77 11.37 58.50
N MET A 318 -18.36 10.18 58.07
CA MET A 318 -18.42 8.96 58.90
C MET A 318 -17.37 8.93 60.02
N ALA A 319 -16.28 9.70 59.92
CA ALA A 319 -15.23 9.75 60.93
C ALA A 319 -15.54 10.70 62.11
N ILE A 320 -16.68 11.40 62.09
CA ILE A 320 -17.16 12.21 63.21
C ILE A 320 -18.25 11.45 63.95
N ASP A 321 -17.90 10.33 64.57
CA ASP A 321 -18.52 9.95 65.83
C ASP A 321 -17.62 8.98 66.61
N PRO A 322 -16.83 9.52 67.55
CA PRO A 322 -16.53 8.80 68.77
C PRO A 322 -17.03 9.62 69.96
N LEU A 323 -18.14 9.13 70.53
CA LEU A 323 -18.39 9.05 71.96
C LEU A 323 -18.35 10.38 72.74
N ARG A 324 -19.53 10.99 72.93
CA ARG A 324 -19.78 11.76 74.15
C ARG A 324 -19.79 10.81 75.34
N ASN A 325 -18.85 11.06 76.25
CA ASN A 325 -18.56 10.36 77.50
C ASN A 325 -19.74 10.22 78.48
N THR A 326 -19.59 9.19 79.32
CA THR A 326 -20.04 9.02 80.73
C THR A 326 -21.52 8.91 81.04
#